data_AF-A0A1X2LQT2-F1
#
_entry.id   AF-A0A1X2LQT2-F1
#
_cell.length_a   1.000
_cell.length_b   1.000
_cell.length_c   1.000
_cell.angle_alpha   90.00
_cell.angle_beta   90.00
_cell.angle_gamma   90.00
#
_symmetry.space_group_name_H-M   'P 1'
#
loop_
_entity.id
_entity.type
_entity.pdbx_description
1 polymer ?
#
loop_
_entity_poly.entity_id
_entity_poly.type
_entity_poly.pdbx_seq_one_letter_code
_entity_poly.pdbx_strand_id
1 'polypeptide(L)'
;MSKTFAPRRLYTPRTSRALGPRLDPEAVGRTTESIARFFGTGRYLLVQTLFVLTWIMLNLFAVSLRWDPYPFILLNLAFSTQASYAAPLILLAQNRQENRDRTVFEEDRRRAAQTKADTEYLARELAALRLSIGEVPTRDYLRHELDSLRTLLADLQPIDLGAGQPRAADEAERRPKKSG
;
A
#
# COMPACT_ATOMS: atom_id res chain seq x y z
N MET A 1 30.64 34.51 -35.55
CA MET A 1 29.99 33.17 -35.62
C MET A 1 30.70 32.24 -34.65
N SER A 2 30.24 32.20 -33.40
CA SER A 2 30.87 31.46 -32.31
C SER A 2 30.31 30.03 -32.28
N LYS A 3 31.15 29.02 -32.57
CA LYS A 3 30.75 27.60 -32.51
C LYS A 3 30.83 27.14 -31.06
N THR A 4 29.67 26.99 -30.43
CA THR A 4 29.51 26.40 -29.10
C THR A 4 29.83 24.90 -29.15
N PHE A 5 30.91 24.48 -28.48
CA PHE A 5 31.23 23.08 -28.27
C PHE A 5 30.39 22.53 -27.11
N ALA A 6 29.45 21.64 -27.41
CA ALA A 6 28.69 20.92 -26.39
C ALA A 6 29.57 19.83 -25.73
N PRO A 7 29.62 19.73 -24.39
CA PRO A 7 30.41 18.70 -23.71
C PRO A 7 29.76 17.33 -23.86
N ARG A 8 30.48 16.40 -24.49
CA ARG A 8 30.08 14.99 -24.68
C ARG A 8 30.05 14.28 -23.33
N ARG A 9 28.85 13.95 -22.83
CA ARG A 9 28.68 13.19 -21.59
C ARG A 9 29.17 11.75 -21.78
N LEU A 10 30.30 11.44 -21.14
CA LEU A 10 30.90 10.11 -21.03
C LEU A 10 30.29 9.37 -19.84
N TYR A 11 29.05 8.92 -19.98
CA TYR A 11 28.44 7.99 -19.02
C TYR A 11 27.82 6.82 -19.77
N THR A 12 28.68 6.04 -20.41
CA THR A 12 28.31 4.69 -20.83
C THR A 12 29.20 3.75 -20.03
N PRO A 13 28.65 2.99 -19.06
CA PRO A 13 29.43 1.96 -18.40
C PRO A 13 29.89 0.98 -19.47
N ARG A 14 31.21 0.87 -19.64
CA ARG A 14 31.83 -0.18 -20.45
C ARG A 14 31.43 -1.50 -19.82
N THR A 15 30.49 -2.21 -20.44
CA THR A 15 30.21 -3.60 -20.08
C THR A 15 31.44 -4.39 -20.51
N SER A 16 32.34 -4.68 -19.57
CA SER A 16 33.38 -5.68 -19.77
C SER A 16 32.65 -6.98 -20.13
N ARG A 17 32.78 -7.40 -21.39
CA ARG A 17 32.24 -8.66 -21.86
C ARG A 17 33.08 -9.77 -21.22
N ALA A 18 32.74 -10.12 -19.99
CA ALA A 18 33.35 -11.25 -19.30
C ALA A 18 33.00 -12.51 -20.10
N LEU A 19 34.02 -13.13 -20.70
CA LEU A 19 33.92 -14.45 -21.31
C LEU A 19 33.89 -15.51 -20.19
N GLY A 20 32.86 -15.46 -19.35
CA GLY A 20 32.57 -16.52 -18.39
C GLY A 20 31.69 -17.59 -19.03
N PRO A 21 31.73 -18.85 -18.56
CA PRO A 21 30.70 -19.81 -18.93
C PRO A 21 29.34 -19.17 -18.65
N ARG A 22 28.45 -19.15 -19.66
CA ARG A 22 27.08 -18.63 -19.52
C ARG A 22 26.28 -19.60 -18.66
N LEU A 23 26.55 -19.57 -17.35
CA LEU A 23 25.69 -20.15 -16.36
C LEU A 23 24.40 -19.35 -16.42
N ASP A 24 23.40 -19.92 -17.09
CA ASP A 24 22.11 -19.30 -17.24
C ASP A 24 21.50 -19.10 -15.84
N PRO A 25 21.43 -17.85 -15.33
CA PRO A 25 21.00 -17.58 -13.97
C PRO A 25 19.55 -18.03 -13.74
N GLU A 26 18.76 -18.18 -14.80
CA GLU A 26 17.40 -18.69 -14.77
C GLU A 26 17.37 -20.20 -14.52
N ALA A 27 18.22 -20.97 -15.21
CA ALA A 27 18.32 -22.43 -15.03
C ALA A 27 18.80 -22.78 -13.62
N VAL A 28 19.83 -22.08 -13.13
CA VAL A 28 20.31 -22.22 -11.75
C VAL A 28 19.26 -21.77 -10.73
N GLY A 29 18.43 -20.79 -11.09
CA GLY A 29 17.32 -20.33 -10.25
C GLY A 29 16.25 -21.37 -10.01
N ARG A 30 15.80 -22.04 -11.08
CA ARG A 30 14.78 -23.09 -10.98
C ARG A 30 15.27 -24.30 -10.20
N THR A 31 16.52 -24.72 -10.40
CA THR A 31 17.11 -25.84 -9.65
C THR A 31 17.25 -25.49 -8.18
N THR A 32 17.77 -24.31 -7.86
CA THR A 32 17.91 -23.84 -6.47
C THR A 32 16.56 -23.72 -5.77
N GLU A 33 15.52 -23.25 -6.45
CA GLU A 33 14.16 -23.14 -5.88
C GLU A 33 13.51 -24.51 -5.64
N SER A 34 13.76 -25.49 -6.50
CA SER A 34 13.36 -26.88 -6.26
C SER A 34 14.09 -27.48 -5.05
N ILE A 35 15.39 -27.23 -4.94
CA ILE A 35 16.23 -27.69 -3.83
C ILE A 35 15.76 -27.06 -2.51
N ALA A 36 15.52 -25.75 -2.49
CA ALA A 36 15.03 -25.04 -1.31
C ALA A 36 13.68 -25.59 -0.81
N ARG A 37 12.74 -25.86 -1.73
CA ARG A 37 11.44 -26.48 -1.38
C ARG A 37 11.61 -27.91 -0.86
N PHE A 38 12.56 -28.67 -1.40
CA PHE A 38 12.85 -30.03 -0.95
C PHE A 38 13.41 -30.06 0.47
N PHE A 39 14.41 -29.23 0.78
CA PHE A 39 15.00 -29.12 2.11
C PHE A 39 14.04 -28.51 3.15
N GLY A 40 13.10 -27.63 2.73
CA GLY A 40 12.10 -27.03 3.60
C GLY A 40 10.92 -27.96 3.98
N THR A 41 10.84 -29.15 3.38
CA THR A 41 9.75 -30.10 3.66
C THR A 41 10.20 -31.13 4.69
N GLY A 42 9.37 -31.45 5.70
CA GLY A 42 9.67 -32.47 6.72
C GLY A 42 9.96 -33.87 6.17
N ARG A 43 9.58 -34.13 4.91
CA ARG A 43 9.88 -35.37 4.18
C ARG A 43 11.38 -35.60 3.98
N TYR A 44 12.18 -34.54 3.77
CA TYR A 44 13.63 -34.69 3.64
C TYR A 44 14.26 -35.23 4.92
N LEU A 45 13.87 -34.67 6.08
CA LEU A 45 14.35 -35.12 7.39
C LEU A 45 14.01 -36.59 7.62
N LEU A 46 12.79 -37.02 7.29
CA LEU A 46 12.38 -38.42 7.44
C LEU A 46 13.23 -39.37 6.58
N VAL A 47 13.45 -39.05 5.31
CA VAL A 47 14.29 -39.86 4.41
C VAL A 47 15.74 -39.90 4.89
N GLN A 48 16.29 -38.76 5.31
CA GLN A 48 17.65 -38.68 5.86
C GLN A 48 17.80 -39.53 7.12
N THR A 49 16.85 -39.45 8.06
CA THR A 49 16.86 -40.27 9.28
C THR A 49 16.78 -41.77 8.94
N LEU A 50 15.90 -42.16 8.02
CA LEU A 50 15.77 -43.56 7.60
C LEU A 50 17.06 -44.07 6.94
N PHE A 51 17.72 -43.25 6.12
CA PHE A 51 19.00 -43.58 5.50
C PHE A 51 20.08 -43.83 6.55
N VAL A 52 20.21 -42.92 7.54
CA VAL A 52 21.18 -43.05 8.64
C VAL A 52 20.91 -44.30 9.48
N LEU A 53 19.64 -44.56 9.84
CA LEU A 53 19.26 -45.76 10.57
C LEU A 53 19.58 -47.03 9.78
N THR A 54 19.26 -47.06 8.49
CA THR A 54 19.57 -48.19 7.61
C THR A 54 21.06 -48.41 7.53
N TRP A 55 21.87 -47.35 7.43
CA TRP A 55 23.31 -47.44 7.40
C TRP A 55 23.89 -48.01 8.71
N ILE A 56 23.40 -47.53 9.86
CA ILE A 56 23.79 -48.05 11.17
C ILE A 56 23.43 -49.53 11.29
N MET A 57 22.22 -49.93 10.86
CA MET A 57 21.78 -51.32 10.89
C MET A 57 22.63 -52.20 9.97
N LEU A 58 22.87 -51.78 8.73
CA LEU A 58 23.75 -52.50 7.79
C LEU A 58 25.15 -52.67 8.37
N ASN A 59 25.71 -51.63 9.00
CA ASN A 59 27.02 -51.70 9.64
C ASN A 59 27.03 -52.72 10.79
N LEU A 60 25.99 -52.70 11.65
CA LEU A 60 25.85 -53.62 12.78
C LEU A 60 25.73 -55.10 12.34
N PHE A 61 24.99 -55.38 11.26
CA PHE A 61 24.87 -56.74 10.70
C PHE A 61 26.09 -57.16 9.88
N ALA A 62 26.79 -56.22 9.25
CA ALA A 62 28.01 -56.46 8.48
C ALA A 62 29.30 -56.45 9.33
N VAL A 63 29.19 -56.43 10.66
CA VAL A 63 30.34 -56.51 11.61
C VAL A 63 31.23 -57.72 11.32
N SER A 64 30.66 -58.84 10.86
CA SER A 64 31.43 -60.04 10.49
C SER A 64 32.40 -59.81 9.32
N LEU A 65 32.16 -58.81 8.46
CA LEU A 65 33.06 -58.42 7.36
C LEU A 65 34.00 -57.25 7.74
N ARG A 66 33.90 -56.69 8.96
CA ARG A 66 34.69 -55.53 9.43
C ARG A 66 34.72 -54.35 8.44
N TRP A 67 33.62 -54.13 7.71
CA TRP A 67 33.56 -53.12 6.64
C TRP A 67 33.77 -51.68 7.18
N ASP A 68 33.33 -51.39 8.41
CA ASP A 68 33.59 -50.12 9.09
C ASP A 68 33.44 -50.30 10.62
N PRO A 69 34.52 -50.73 11.32
CA PRO A 69 34.51 -50.98 12.77
C PRO A 69 34.23 -49.72 13.59
N TYR A 70 33.72 -49.88 14.82
CA TYR A 70 33.54 -48.79 15.76
C TYR A 70 34.85 -47.97 15.90
N PRO A 71 34.87 -46.64 15.66
CA PRO A 71 33.78 -45.66 15.75
C PRO A 71 33.23 -45.14 14.39
N PHE A 72 32.90 -46.03 13.44
CA PHE A 72 32.23 -45.70 12.17
C PHE A 72 32.90 -44.55 11.37
N ILE A 73 34.16 -44.73 11.00
CA ILE A 73 34.99 -43.68 10.40
C ILE A 73 34.42 -43.20 9.06
N LEU A 74 33.84 -44.12 8.29
CA LEU A 74 33.27 -43.80 6.97
C LEU A 74 31.99 -42.97 7.09
N LEU A 75 31.14 -43.31 8.05
CA LEU A 75 29.92 -42.53 8.33
C LEU A 75 30.27 -41.12 8.77
N ASN A 76 31.25 -40.99 9.68
CA ASN A 76 31.70 -39.70 10.16
C ASN A 76 32.34 -38.85 9.05
N LEU A 77 33.14 -39.48 8.19
CA LEU A 77 33.73 -38.81 7.03
C LEU A 77 32.64 -38.31 6.08
N ALA A 78 31.63 -39.12 5.79
CA ALA A 78 30.51 -38.74 4.93
C ALA A 78 29.73 -37.54 5.50
N PHE A 79 29.41 -37.55 6.79
CA PHE A 79 28.74 -36.41 7.45
C PHE A 79 29.61 -35.15 7.46
N SER A 80 30.91 -35.29 7.67
CA SER A 80 31.86 -34.17 7.65
C SER A 80 31.89 -33.51 6.26
N THR A 81 31.95 -34.32 5.19
CA THR A 81 31.86 -33.82 3.82
C THR A 81 30.48 -33.22 3.52
N GLN A 82 29.39 -33.84 3.98
CA GLN A 82 28.03 -33.32 3.82
C GLN A 82 27.89 -31.93 4.44
N ALA A 83 28.36 -31.74 5.68
CA ALA A 83 28.33 -30.46 6.36
C ALA A 83 29.19 -29.41 5.64
N SER A 84 30.38 -29.81 5.17
CA SER A 84 31.29 -28.92 4.43
C SER A 84 30.67 -28.42 3.12
N TYR A 85 29.94 -29.26 2.38
CA TYR A 85 29.26 -28.85 1.14
C TYR A 85 27.93 -28.13 1.40
N ALA A 86 27.26 -28.39 2.53
CA ALA A 86 26.04 -27.69 2.90
C ALA A 86 26.28 -26.20 3.14
N ALA A 87 27.38 -25.82 3.81
CA ALA A 87 27.69 -24.42 4.11
C ALA A 87 27.68 -23.48 2.88
N PRO A 88 28.43 -23.74 1.79
CA PRO A 88 28.42 -22.89 0.60
C PRO A 88 27.07 -22.91 -0.15
N LEU A 89 26.35 -24.04 -0.15
CA LEU A 89 25.01 -24.12 -0.74
C LEU A 89 24.00 -23.26 0.02
N ILE A 90 24.05 -23.31 1.36
CA ILE A 90 23.22 -22.49 2.23
C ILE A 90 23.53 -21.01 2.00
N LEU A 91 24.81 -20.63 1.91
CA LEU A 91 25.22 -19.26 1.63
C LEU A 91 24.69 -18.78 0.27
N LEU A 92 24.72 -19.63 -0.76
CA LEU A 92 24.17 -19.28 -2.07
C LEU A 92 22.64 -19.12 -2.03
N ALA A 93 21.94 -19.99 -1.29
CA ALA A 93 20.51 -19.88 -1.07
C ALA A 93 20.15 -18.60 -0.29
N GLN A 94 20.94 -18.27 0.74
CA GLN A 94 20.79 -17.06 1.56
C GLN A 94 21.00 -15.79 0.73
N ASN A 95 22.08 -15.68 -0.05
CA ASN A 95 22.32 -14.53 -0.93
C ASN A 95 21.17 -14.30 -1.92
N ARG A 96 20.57 -15.38 -2.44
CA ARG A 96 19.39 -15.27 -3.32
C ARG A 96 18.15 -14.82 -2.57
N GLN A 97 17.95 -15.31 -1.35
CA GLN A 97 16.83 -14.89 -0.52
C GLN A 97 16.96 -13.42 -0.13
N GLU A 98 18.13 -12.99 0.33
CA GLU A 98 18.44 -11.60 0.70
C GLU A 98 18.25 -10.63 -0.48
N ASN A 99 18.67 -11.02 -1.70
CA ASN A 99 18.44 -10.21 -2.88
C ASN A 99 16.94 -10.01 -3.18
N ARG A 100 16.13 -11.07 -3.05
CA ARG A 100 14.67 -10.99 -3.21
C ARG A 100 14.07 -10.10 -2.12
N ASP A 101 14.42 -10.35 -0.86
CA ASP A 101 13.91 -9.61 0.29
C ASP A 101 14.27 -8.12 0.18
N ARG A 102 15.47 -7.80 -0.31
CA ARG A 102 15.88 -6.42 -0.58
C ARG A 102 15.01 -5.75 -1.63
N THR A 103 14.73 -6.41 -2.76
CA THR A 103 13.85 -5.82 -3.80
C THR A 103 12.45 -5.57 -3.28
N VAL A 104 11.88 -6.52 -2.53
CA VAL A 104 10.57 -6.37 -1.89
C VAL A 104 10.57 -5.20 -0.90
N PHE A 105 11.62 -5.07 -0.09
CA PHE A 105 11.75 -3.99 0.89
C PHE A 105 11.92 -2.60 0.24
N GLU A 106 12.63 -2.52 -0.88
CA GLU A 106 12.76 -1.27 -1.65
C GLU A 106 11.43 -0.85 -2.29
N GLU A 107 10.66 -1.80 -2.82
CA GLU A 107 9.32 -1.54 -3.35
C GLU A 107 8.35 -1.10 -2.25
N ASP A 108 8.35 -1.79 -1.11
CA ASP A 108 7.48 -1.47 0.01
C ASP A 108 7.76 -0.05 0.53
N ARG A 109 9.03 0.33 0.68
CA ARG A 109 9.41 1.70 1.04
C ARG A 109 8.92 2.74 0.02
N ARG A 110 8.98 2.45 -1.28
CA ARG A 110 8.45 3.35 -2.32
C ARG A 110 6.94 3.49 -2.22
N ARG A 111 6.22 2.39 -2.04
CA ARG A 111 4.75 2.38 -1.88
C ARG A 111 4.32 3.14 -0.62
N ALA A 112 5.02 2.95 0.49
CA ALA A 112 4.78 3.68 1.74
C ALA A 112 5.01 5.19 1.57
N ALA A 113 6.07 5.59 0.87
CA ALA A 113 6.34 6.99 0.57
C ALA A 113 5.25 7.63 -0.33
N GLN A 114 4.79 6.91 -1.37
CA GLN A 114 3.69 7.36 -2.23
C GLN A 114 2.39 7.50 -1.44
N THR A 115 2.02 6.47 -0.67
CA THR A 115 0.79 6.48 0.15
C THR A 115 0.79 7.65 1.14
N LYS A 116 1.95 7.95 1.75
CA LYS A 116 2.10 9.11 2.62
C LYS A 116 1.89 10.42 1.86
N ALA A 117 2.50 10.59 0.69
CA ALA A 117 2.34 11.79 -0.13
C ALA A 117 0.89 11.98 -0.59
N ASP A 118 0.22 10.90 -1.01
CA ASP A 118 -1.20 10.92 -1.42
C ASP A 118 -2.10 11.32 -0.24
N THR A 119 -1.81 10.80 0.96
CA THR A 119 -2.55 11.17 2.18
C THR A 119 -2.34 12.64 2.55
N GLU A 120 -1.11 13.14 2.47
CA GLU A 120 -0.80 14.55 2.70
C GLU A 120 -1.48 15.46 1.66
N TYR A 121 -1.52 15.03 0.40
CA TYR A 121 -2.22 15.74 -0.67
C TYR A 121 -3.72 15.80 -0.41
N LEU A 122 -4.36 14.66 -0.13
CA LEU A 122 -5.78 14.59 0.21
C LEU A 122 -6.11 15.43 1.45
N ALA A 123 -5.25 15.41 2.48
CA ALA A 123 -5.46 16.23 3.68
C ALA A 123 -5.41 17.73 3.37
N ARG A 124 -4.49 18.17 2.50
CA ARG A 124 -4.42 19.57 2.05
C ARG A 124 -5.63 19.96 1.21
N GLU A 125 -6.04 19.09 0.30
CA GLU A 125 -7.21 19.34 -0.56
C GLU A 125 -8.50 19.40 0.28
N LEU A 126 -8.66 18.50 1.25
CA LEU A 126 -9.78 18.52 2.20
C LEU A 126 -9.78 19.78 3.06
N ALA A 127 -8.60 20.26 3.50
CA ALA A 127 -8.49 21.50 4.26
C ALA A 127 -8.89 22.71 3.40
N ALA A 128 -8.42 22.77 2.14
CA ALA A 128 -8.80 23.81 1.18
C ALA A 128 -10.31 23.78 0.88
N LEU A 129 -10.85 22.59 0.63
CA LEU A 129 -12.28 22.38 0.41
C LEU A 129 -13.10 22.84 1.63
N ARG A 130 -12.67 22.49 2.85
CA ARG A 130 -13.34 22.91 4.09
C ARG A 130 -13.37 24.44 4.25
N LEU A 131 -12.29 25.13 3.89
CA LEU A 131 -12.25 26.60 3.91
C LEU A 131 -13.23 27.19 2.89
N SER A 132 -13.24 26.66 1.66
CA SER A 132 -14.17 27.12 0.61
C SER A 132 -15.65 26.86 0.93
N ILE A 133 -15.96 25.75 1.61
CA ILE A 133 -17.33 25.45 2.07
C ILE A 133 -17.68 26.26 3.33
N GLY A 134 -16.70 26.58 4.17
CA GLY A 134 -16.88 27.43 5.35
C GLY A 134 -17.36 28.84 5.03
N GLU A 135 -17.18 29.30 3.79
CA GLU A 135 -17.70 30.58 3.28
C GLU A 135 -19.12 30.50 2.71
N VAL A 136 -19.75 29.32 2.67
CA VAL A 136 -21.18 29.22 2.31
C VAL A 136 -21.96 30.00 3.38
N PRO A 137 -22.68 31.09 3.01
CA PRO A 137 -23.35 31.92 4.00
C PRO A 137 -24.25 31.05 4.85
N THR A 138 -24.02 31.08 6.16
CA THR A 138 -24.79 30.31 7.12
C THR A 138 -26.27 30.59 6.91
N ARG A 139 -27.14 29.60 7.13
CA ARG A 139 -28.59 29.73 6.98
C ARG A 139 -29.15 31.00 7.64
N ASP A 140 -28.56 31.41 8.76
CA ASP A 140 -28.98 32.61 9.50
C ASP A 140 -28.63 33.91 8.78
N TYR A 141 -27.50 33.98 8.05
CA TYR A 141 -27.17 35.10 7.17
C TYR A 141 -28.16 35.18 6.00
N LEU A 142 -28.44 34.04 5.35
CA LEU A 142 -29.45 33.98 4.28
C LEU A 142 -30.84 34.40 4.78
N ARG A 143 -31.21 34.05 6.02
CA ARG A 143 -32.45 34.51 6.66
C ARG A 143 -32.43 36.01 6.93
N HIS A 144 -31.33 36.55 7.45
CA HIS A 144 -31.19 37.99 7.70
C HIS A 144 -31.26 38.81 6.42
N GLU A 145 -30.65 38.33 5.33
CA GLU A 145 -30.69 39.02 4.06
C GLU A 145 -32.08 38.95 3.43
N LEU A 146 -32.77 37.80 3.55
CA LEU A 146 -34.18 37.68 3.14
C LEU A 146 -35.10 38.60 3.95
N ASP A 147 -34.92 38.70 5.26
CA ASP A 147 -35.71 39.60 6.11
C ASP A 147 -35.40 41.08 5.82
N SER A 148 -34.13 41.43 5.57
CA SER A 148 -33.72 42.78 5.15
C SER A 148 -34.30 43.17 3.79
N LEU A 149 -34.32 42.24 2.82
CA LEU A 149 -34.95 42.49 1.53
C LEU A 149 -36.46 42.66 1.67
N ARG A 150 -37.12 41.85 2.52
CA ARG A 150 -38.54 41.99 2.84
C ARG A 150 -38.87 43.36 3.41
N THR A 151 -38.10 43.85 4.38
CA THR A 151 -38.36 45.16 5.02
C THR A 151 -38.11 46.31 4.05
N LEU A 152 -37.04 46.25 3.25
CA LEU A 152 -36.81 47.24 2.19
C LEU A 152 -37.93 47.26 1.15
N LEU A 153 -38.47 46.10 0.79
CA LEU A 153 -39.62 46.03 -0.14
C LEU A 153 -40.88 46.61 0.49
N ALA A 154 -41.11 46.40 1.79
CA ALA A 154 -42.24 46.98 2.52
C ALA A 154 -42.13 48.50 2.65
N ASP A 155 -40.92 49.04 2.86
CA ASP A 155 -40.65 50.48 2.91
C ASP A 155 -40.71 51.14 1.52
N LEU A 156 -40.34 50.43 0.46
CA LEU A 156 -40.49 50.84 -0.95
C LEU A 156 -41.90 50.63 -1.50
N GLN A 157 -42.82 50.16 -0.66
CA GLN A 157 -44.25 50.11 -0.95
C GLN A 157 -45.01 51.31 -0.33
N PRO A 158 -44.64 52.59 -0.53
CA PRO A 158 -45.60 53.66 -0.40
C PRO A 158 -46.29 53.79 -1.77
N ILE A 159 -47.48 53.22 -1.92
CA ILE A 159 -48.59 53.74 -2.75
C ILE A 159 -49.76 52.75 -2.68
N ASP A 160 -50.81 53.24 -2.01
CA ASP A 160 -52.22 53.21 -2.42
C ASP A 160 -52.85 51.89 -2.85
N LEU A 161 -53.48 51.21 -1.88
CA LEU A 161 -54.72 50.46 -2.12
C LEU A 161 -55.62 50.63 -0.90
N GLY A 162 -56.46 51.67 -0.88
CA GLY A 162 -57.54 51.69 0.11
C GLY A 162 -58.43 52.92 0.28
N ALA A 163 -58.48 53.88 -0.64
CA ALA A 163 -59.57 54.87 -0.65
C ALA A 163 -60.46 54.68 -1.88
N GLY A 164 -61.58 53.97 -1.70
CA GLY A 164 -62.59 53.75 -2.73
C GLY A 164 -63.90 53.22 -2.16
N GLN A 165 -64.68 54.12 -1.54
CA GLN A 165 -66.07 53.90 -1.10
C GLN A 165 -66.98 53.57 -2.31
N PRO A 166 -68.05 52.78 -2.12
CA PRO A 166 -69.35 53.22 -2.61
C PRO A 166 -70.44 53.26 -1.54
N ARG A 167 -71.44 54.06 -1.86
CA ARG A 167 -72.54 54.60 -1.06
C ARG A 167 -73.80 53.76 -1.26
N ALA A 168 -74.68 53.78 -0.24
CA ALA A 168 -76.15 53.59 -0.27
C ALA A 168 -76.76 52.21 0.10
N ALA A 169 -77.97 52.33 0.67
CA ALA A 169 -78.93 51.35 1.24
C ALA A 169 -78.70 51.03 2.73
N ASP A 170 -79.62 51.18 3.68
CA ASP A 170 -81.02 51.61 3.75
C ASP A 170 -81.22 52.06 5.22
N GLU A 171 -81.81 53.21 5.51
CA GLU A 171 -83.23 53.30 5.87
C GLU A 171 -83.69 52.31 6.97
N ALA A 172 -83.46 52.67 8.24
CA ALA A 172 -84.26 52.25 9.38
C ALA A 172 -84.20 53.38 10.43
N GLU A 173 -85.00 54.42 10.21
CA GLU A 173 -86.28 54.57 10.89
C GLU A 173 -86.13 55.29 12.25
N ARG A 174 -86.21 56.62 12.12
CA ARG A 174 -87.01 57.52 12.95
C ARG A 174 -87.57 56.90 14.24
N ARG A 175 -87.13 57.42 15.40
CA ARG A 175 -87.99 58.27 16.27
C ARG A 175 -87.23 58.74 17.52
N PRO A 176 -87.39 60.01 17.94
CA PRO A 176 -86.97 60.50 19.25
C PRO A 176 -88.18 60.56 20.21
N LYS A 177 -87.97 60.30 21.52
CA LYS A 177 -88.48 61.13 22.63
C LYS A 177 -88.30 60.52 24.02
N LYS A 178 -87.98 61.45 24.94
CA LYS A 178 -88.36 61.55 26.36
C LYS A 178 -87.70 60.54 27.32
N SER A 179 -87.47 60.83 28.59
CA SER A 179 -87.53 62.00 29.49
C SER A 179 -87.45 61.40 30.89
N GLY A 180 -86.76 62.04 31.84
CA GLY A 180 -86.85 61.70 33.26
C GLY A 180 -85.50 61.44 33.88
#